data_AF-Q3JBI6-F1
#
_entry.id   AF-Q3JBI6-F1
#
_cell.length_a   1.000
_cell.length_b   1.000
_cell.length_c   1.000
_cell.angle_alpha   90.00
_cell.angle_beta   90.00
_cell.angle_gamma   90.00
#
_symmetry.space_group_name_H-M   'P 1'
#
loop_
_entity.id
_entity.type
_entity.pdbx_description
1 polymer ?
#
loop_
_entity_poly.entity_id
_entity_poly.type
_entity_poly.pdbx_seq_one_letter_code
_entity_poly.pdbx_strand_id
1 'polypeptide(L)'
;MAQQTEIPQAPVNELDVPAILEAAAGGEPASSDNKGVVLVLDQFEQFFVHQRYKADRQPFLEALAAWYGQSGHPVRLLISICKDYVGHLYELQEAMGYSLGPNESFYLEKFEPREAASVLRVMAKTEALGFDEEFAQELTAQELASPRDGLVSPVDLQILTWMIKAQKGAERKAFDRSTYQKLGGIEQLLERFLQQVLQARETEARRQAAVKVLLALVDLESSTRAGVLTLSDLQCKLSGLLRAEEAKEAVHWLSRGDIRLVTARHQKKEPGYELAHERLIPALRRLAGKTLSEADKANQLLDRRVNEWMGNQRAARYLLRWRELRLIQKQHPYLVWGSKRAQKEVLIAKSRQRRNGGLAAAGMMAVIAVSLTTLYYSDRGQIWLMERDLRLLAQQTRDPALLKKSALAFFASNHVQRLWRW
;
A
#
# COMPACT_ATOMS: atom_id res chain seq x y z
N MET A 1 18.57 5.66 -50.27
CA MET A 1 19.23 5.93 -48.98
C MET A 1 18.94 7.38 -48.64
N ALA A 2 18.01 7.63 -47.73
CA ALA A 2 17.60 9.00 -47.38
C ALA A 2 18.67 9.62 -46.47
N GLN A 3 19.22 10.76 -46.88
CA GLN A 3 20.07 11.57 -46.01
C GLN A 3 19.21 12.10 -44.86
N GLN A 4 19.51 11.63 -43.65
CA GLN A 4 19.03 12.27 -42.43
C GLN A 4 19.60 13.68 -42.43
N THR A 5 18.72 14.68 -42.39
CA THR A 5 19.09 16.04 -42.03
C THR A 5 19.78 15.98 -40.67
N GLU A 6 21.08 16.26 -40.63
CA GLU A 6 21.85 16.28 -39.40
C GLU A 6 21.30 17.42 -38.53
N ILE A 7 20.55 17.04 -37.49
CA ILE A 7 20.20 17.94 -36.40
C ILE A 7 21.52 18.35 -35.75
N PRO A 8 21.80 19.66 -35.58
CA PRO A 8 23.04 20.10 -34.97
C PRO A 8 23.23 19.43 -33.59
N GLN A 9 24.32 18.66 -33.45
CA GLN A 9 24.73 18.02 -32.19
C GLN A 9 25.31 19.06 -31.23
N ALA A 10 24.56 20.12 -30.93
CA ALA A 10 24.85 20.96 -29.78
C ALA A 10 24.55 20.16 -28.50
N PRO A 11 25.30 20.36 -27.39
CA PRO A 11 24.99 19.71 -26.13
C PRO A 11 23.55 20.02 -25.74
N VAL A 12 22.75 18.97 -25.59
CA VAL A 12 21.27 18.93 -25.43
C VAL A 12 20.74 19.69 -24.20
N ASN A 13 21.59 20.42 -23.47
CA ASN A 13 21.23 21.13 -22.25
C ASN A 13 20.79 22.60 -22.45
N GLU A 14 20.89 23.17 -23.66
CA GLU A 14 20.56 24.60 -23.91
C GLU A 14 19.87 24.87 -25.26
N LEU A 15 19.16 23.91 -25.85
CA LEU A 15 18.32 24.22 -27.01
C LEU A 15 17.01 24.85 -26.53
N ASP A 16 16.94 26.18 -26.67
CA ASP A 16 15.70 26.93 -26.49
C ASP A 16 14.68 26.45 -27.54
N VAL A 17 13.47 26.10 -27.11
CA VAL A 17 12.42 25.58 -28.01
C VAL A 17 12.16 26.46 -29.24
N PRO A 18 12.21 27.80 -29.15
CA PRO A 18 12.18 28.70 -30.31
C PRO A 18 13.28 28.42 -31.33
N ALA A 19 14.51 28.11 -30.90
CA ALA A 19 15.61 27.76 -31.80
C ALA A 19 15.34 26.41 -32.51
N ILE A 20 14.70 25.46 -31.82
CA ILE A 20 14.26 24.19 -32.44
C ILE A 20 13.14 24.45 -33.46
N LEU A 21 12.18 25.32 -33.13
CA LEU A 21 11.08 25.69 -34.02
C LEU A 21 11.59 26.41 -35.27
N GLU A 22 12.55 27.32 -35.12
CA GLU A 22 13.22 28.02 -36.23
C GLU A 22 14.07 27.07 -37.08
N ALA A 23 14.86 26.18 -36.46
CA ALA A 23 15.63 25.17 -37.19
C ALA A 23 14.72 24.19 -37.95
N ALA A 24 13.57 23.82 -37.38
CA ALA A 24 12.58 22.96 -38.03
C ALA A 24 11.82 23.69 -39.14
N ALA A 25 11.64 25.01 -39.05
CA ALA A 25 11.01 25.84 -40.06
C ALA A 25 11.96 26.24 -41.21
N GLY A 26 13.28 26.33 -40.94
CA GLY A 26 14.30 26.81 -41.87
C GLY A 26 14.94 25.75 -42.76
N GLY A 27 14.54 24.48 -42.67
CA GLY A 27 14.98 23.45 -43.62
C GLY A 27 14.44 23.76 -45.02
N GLU A 28 15.33 23.90 -46.02
CA GLU A 28 14.91 24.12 -47.41
C GLU A 28 13.87 23.08 -47.84
N PRO A 29 12.86 23.48 -48.65
CA PRO A 29 11.89 22.55 -49.21
C PRO A 29 12.60 21.62 -50.21
N ALA A 30 13.19 20.55 -49.70
CA ALA A 30 13.81 19.52 -50.50
C ALA A 30 12.70 18.76 -51.25
N SER A 31 12.60 19.04 -52.55
CA SER A 31 12.12 18.14 -53.62
C SER A 31 10.86 17.32 -53.34
N SER A 32 9.70 17.76 -53.84
CA SER A 32 8.46 17.00 -54.21
C SER A 32 7.84 15.95 -53.26
N ASP A 33 8.52 15.53 -52.20
CA ASP A 33 8.08 14.61 -51.15
C ASP A 33 7.96 15.44 -49.86
N ASN A 34 6.96 16.33 -49.84
CA ASN A 34 6.71 17.27 -48.75
C ASN A 34 6.22 16.53 -47.48
N LYS A 35 7.13 15.84 -46.80
CA LYS A 35 6.88 15.18 -45.52
C LYS A 35 6.95 16.24 -44.44
N GLY A 36 5.78 16.75 -44.03
CA GLY A 36 5.67 17.67 -42.90
C GLY A 36 6.43 17.16 -41.68
N VAL A 37 7.05 18.08 -40.96
CA VAL A 37 7.81 17.79 -39.73
C VAL A 37 6.82 17.76 -38.56
N VAL A 38 6.99 16.83 -37.61
CA VAL A 38 6.21 16.81 -36.37
C VAL A 38 7.17 16.93 -35.19
N LEU A 39 7.02 17.99 -34.40
CA LEU A 39 7.74 18.17 -33.14
C LEU A 39 6.89 17.59 -32.00
N VAL A 40 7.42 16.56 -31.33
CA VAL A 40 6.74 15.88 -30.23
C VAL A 40 7.27 16.41 -28.90
N LEU A 41 6.40 16.99 -28.10
CA LEU A 41 6.68 17.42 -26.74
C LEU A 41 6.07 16.38 -25.79
N ASP A 42 6.88 15.40 -25.38
CA ASP A 42 6.46 14.36 -24.43
C ASP A 42 6.62 14.83 -22.98
N GLN A 43 5.71 14.39 -22.11
CA GLN A 43 5.65 14.80 -20.70
C GLN A 43 5.67 16.32 -20.52
N PHE A 44 4.90 17.05 -21.33
CA PHE A 44 4.92 18.52 -21.35
C PHE A 44 4.50 19.14 -20.01
N GLU A 45 3.90 18.37 -19.09
CA GLU A 45 3.71 18.80 -17.71
C GLU A 45 5.01 19.29 -17.04
N GLN A 46 6.18 18.79 -17.45
CA GLN A 46 7.47 19.23 -16.91
C GLN A 46 7.73 20.72 -17.16
N PHE A 47 7.21 21.29 -18.25
CA PHE A 47 7.30 22.73 -18.51
C PHE A 47 6.62 23.54 -17.39
N PHE A 48 5.39 23.18 -17.03
CA PHE A 48 4.64 23.87 -15.97
C PHE A 48 5.20 23.61 -14.57
N VAL A 49 5.89 22.48 -14.41
CA VAL A 49 6.58 22.11 -13.18
C VAL A 49 7.84 22.96 -12.97
N HIS A 50 8.68 23.08 -13.99
CA HIS A 50 9.94 23.81 -13.92
C HIS A 50 9.73 25.32 -14.02
N GLN A 51 8.84 25.77 -14.90
CA GLN A 51 8.45 27.18 -15.08
C GLN A 51 7.18 27.48 -14.28
N ARG A 52 7.33 27.49 -12.95
CA ARG A 52 6.20 27.54 -12.02
C ARG A 52 5.39 28.83 -12.14
N TYR A 53 6.04 29.99 -12.19
CA TYR A 53 5.35 31.27 -12.20
C TYR A 53 4.98 31.67 -13.63
N LYS A 54 3.87 32.38 -13.80
CA LYS A 54 3.45 32.87 -15.13
C LYS A 54 4.53 33.72 -15.80
N ALA A 55 5.23 34.54 -15.01
CA ALA A 55 6.34 35.36 -15.50
C ALA A 55 7.47 34.53 -16.11
N ASP A 56 7.78 33.36 -15.53
CA ASP A 56 8.85 32.49 -16.05
C ASP A 56 8.44 31.76 -17.34
N ARG A 57 7.13 31.56 -17.54
CA ARG A 57 6.54 30.95 -18.75
C ARG A 57 6.40 31.93 -19.90
N GLN A 58 6.33 33.22 -19.60
CA GLN A 58 6.05 34.28 -20.55
C GLN A 58 7.01 34.28 -21.76
N PRO A 59 8.35 34.15 -21.60
CA PRO A 59 9.25 34.16 -22.75
C PRO A 59 8.97 33.00 -23.72
N PHE A 60 8.67 31.82 -23.19
CA PHE A 60 8.31 30.66 -24.01
C PHE A 60 6.98 30.87 -24.74
N LEU A 61 5.97 31.40 -24.05
CA LEU A 61 4.65 31.66 -24.63
C LEU A 61 4.72 32.70 -25.75
N GLU A 62 5.49 33.77 -25.56
CA GLU A 62 5.70 34.81 -26.56
C GLU A 62 6.40 34.25 -27.80
N ALA A 63 7.45 33.45 -27.62
CA ALA A 63 8.16 32.86 -28.73
C ALA A 63 7.31 31.82 -29.49
N LEU A 64 6.54 31.00 -28.76
CA LEU A 64 5.60 30.05 -29.36
C LEU A 64 4.48 30.76 -30.14
N ALA A 65 3.94 31.86 -29.61
CA ALA A 65 2.93 32.67 -30.28
C ALA A 65 3.49 33.39 -31.53
N ALA A 66 4.71 33.93 -31.43
CA ALA A 66 5.40 34.55 -32.55
C ALA A 66 5.71 33.56 -33.68
N TRP A 67 6.08 32.33 -33.33
CA TRP A 67 6.21 31.23 -34.28
C TRP A 67 4.85 30.88 -34.88
N TYR A 68 3.83 30.61 -34.07
CA TYR A 68 2.51 30.20 -34.58
C TYR A 68 1.85 31.24 -35.51
N GLY A 69 2.10 32.54 -35.28
CA GLY A 69 1.58 33.63 -36.11
C GLY A 69 2.25 33.77 -37.48
N GLN A 70 3.39 33.12 -37.73
CA GLN A 70 4.02 33.10 -39.06
C GLN A 70 3.26 32.10 -39.97
N SER A 71 2.92 32.55 -41.18
CA SER A 71 2.10 31.72 -42.10
C SER A 71 2.94 30.65 -42.79
N GLY A 72 2.44 29.42 -42.86
CA GLY A 72 2.95 28.39 -43.78
C GLY A 72 4.00 27.41 -43.22
N HIS A 73 4.05 27.20 -41.90
CA HIS A 73 5.02 26.24 -41.34
C HIS A 73 4.78 24.79 -41.81
N PRO A 74 5.84 24.08 -42.23
CA PRO A 74 5.77 22.65 -42.49
C PRO A 74 5.76 21.81 -41.20
N VAL A 75 5.79 22.44 -40.03
CA VAL A 75 5.98 21.81 -38.71
C VAL A 75 4.65 21.76 -37.95
N ARG A 76 4.29 20.57 -37.44
CA ARG A 76 3.15 20.35 -36.53
C ARG A 76 3.66 20.05 -35.12
N LEU A 77 2.96 20.55 -34.11
CA LEU A 77 3.26 20.25 -32.70
C LEU A 77 2.34 19.13 -32.20
N LEU A 78 2.92 18.10 -31.59
CA LEU A 78 2.19 17.09 -30.84
C LEU A 78 2.60 17.20 -29.37
N ILE A 79 1.65 17.57 -28.50
CA ILE A 79 1.89 17.73 -27.07
C ILE A 79 1.27 16.55 -26.33
N SER A 80 2.10 15.74 -25.68
CA SER A 80 1.69 14.70 -24.75
C SER A 80 1.75 15.24 -23.33
N ILE A 81 0.64 15.17 -22.61
CA ILE A 81 0.52 15.71 -21.25
C ILE A 81 -0.37 14.83 -20.37
N CYS A 82 -0.04 14.73 -19.09
CA CYS A 82 -0.91 14.06 -18.12
C CYS A 82 -2.25 14.80 -17.95
N LYS A 83 -3.36 14.05 -17.79
CA LYS A 83 -4.72 14.60 -17.61
C LYS A 83 -4.78 15.71 -16.55
N ASP A 84 -4.08 15.52 -15.44
CA ASP A 84 -4.08 16.44 -14.31
C ASP A 84 -3.55 17.84 -14.68
N TYR A 85 -2.81 17.95 -15.78
CA TYR A 85 -2.19 19.19 -16.25
C TYR A 85 -2.84 19.77 -17.51
N VAL A 86 -3.85 19.12 -18.08
CA VAL A 86 -4.50 19.56 -19.34
C VAL A 86 -5.04 20.99 -19.23
N GLY A 87 -5.56 21.39 -18.06
CA GLY A 87 -6.06 22.75 -17.84
C GLY A 87 -4.99 23.85 -18.00
N HIS A 88 -3.71 23.53 -17.83
CA HIS A 88 -2.61 24.47 -18.03
C HIS A 88 -2.34 24.78 -19.50
N LEU A 89 -2.77 23.92 -20.44
CA LEU A 89 -2.66 24.17 -21.88
C LEU A 89 -3.52 25.35 -22.35
N TYR A 90 -4.51 25.78 -21.55
CA TYR A 90 -5.30 26.97 -21.86
C TYR A 90 -4.43 28.23 -22.01
N GLU A 91 -3.33 28.33 -21.24
CA GLU A 91 -2.41 29.45 -21.34
C GLU A 91 -1.68 29.51 -22.69
N LEU A 92 -1.35 28.35 -23.28
CA LEU A 92 -0.76 28.27 -24.62
C LEU A 92 -1.80 28.61 -25.68
N GLN A 93 -3.01 28.10 -25.54
CA GLN A 93 -4.14 28.40 -26.44
C GLN A 93 -4.45 29.90 -26.48
N GLU A 94 -4.52 30.53 -25.31
CA GLU A 94 -4.74 31.97 -25.16
C GLU A 94 -3.60 32.77 -25.80
N ALA A 95 -2.34 32.40 -25.57
CA ALA A 95 -1.18 33.07 -26.16
C ALA A 95 -1.15 32.97 -27.69
N MET A 96 -1.50 31.80 -28.25
CA MET A 96 -1.53 31.58 -29.70
C MET A 96 -2.82 32.07 -30.39
N GLY A 97 -3.83 32.51 -29.63
CA GLY A 97 -5.15 32.84 -30.17
C GLY A 97 -5.84 31.64 -30.85
N TYR A 98 -5.53 30.43 -30.39
CA TYR A 98 -5.94 29.17 -31.00
C TYR A 98 -6.70 28.31 -30.01
N SER A 99 -7.73 27.61 -30.47
CA SER A 99 -8.51 26.67 -29.65
C SER A 99 -8.42 25.28 -30.27
N LEU A 100 -8.07 24.29 -29.44
CA LEU A 100 -8.04 22.89 -29.87
C LEU A 100 -9.47 22.40 -30.13
N GLY A 101 -9.73 21.97 -31.36
CA GLY A 101 -10.94 21.28 -31.74
C GLY A 101 -10.94 19.79 -31.31
N PRO A 102 -12.08 19.09 -31.46
CA PRO A 102 -12.20 17.67 -31.11
C PRO A 102 -11.25 16.74 -31.86
N ASN A 103 -10.77 17.14 -33.04
CA ASN A 103 -9.86 16.34 -33.87
C ASN A 103 -8.37 16.60 -33.56
N GLU A 104 -8.08 17.50 -32.62
CA GLU A 104 -6.73 17.94 -32.26
C GLU A 104 -6.40 17.57 -30.80
N SER A 105 -7.39 17.07 -30.06
CA SER A 105 -7.25 16.55 -28.70
C SER A 105 -7.54 15.06 -28.68
N PHE A 106 -6.53 14.26 -28.35
CA PHE A 106 -6.65 12.81 -28.23
C PHE A 106 -6.51 12.40 -26.78
N TYR A 107 -7.58 11.88 -26.20
CA TYR A 107 -7.57 11.41 -24.83
C TYR A 107 -7.31 9.90 -24.80
N LEU A 108 -6.21 9.50 -24.14
CA LEU A 108 -5.85 8.10 -23.97
C LEU A 108 -6.50 7.54 -22.70
N GLU A 109 -7.44 6.62 -22.87
CA GLU A 109 -8.12 5.95 -21.78
C GLU A 109 -7.43 4.64 -21.40
N LYS A 110 -7.86 4.09 -20.25
CA LYS A 110 -7.57 2.70 -19.92
C LYS A 110 -8.37 1.80 -20.86
N PHE A 111 -7.91 0.56 -21.02
CA PHE A 111 -8.58 -0.39 -21.89
C PHE A 111 -9.87 -0.92 -21.28
N GLU A 112 -10.89 -1.13 -22.11
CA GLU A 112 -11.95 -2.05 -21.75
C GLU A 112 -11.38 -3.48 -21.63
N PRO A 113 -11.98 -4.38 -20.83
CA PRO A 113 -11.49 -5.75 -20.70
C PRO A 113 -11.29 -6.49 -22.04
N ARG A 114 -12.20 -6.27 -23.01
CA ARG A 114 -12.10 -6.88 -24.35
C ARG A 114 -10.94 -6.33 -25.18
N GLU A 115 -10.68 -5.03 -25.08
CA GLU A 115 -9.53 -4.40 -25.73
C GLU A 115 -8.22 -4.88 -25.10
N ALA A 116 -8.19 -4.97 -23.76
CA ALA A 116 -7.06 -5.52 -23.02
C ALA A 116 -6.76 -6.97 -23.43
N ALA A 117 -7.78 -7.83 -23.56
CA ALA A 117 -7.62 -9.20 -24.05
C ALA A 117 -7.07 -9.22 -25.49
N SER A 118 -7.54 -8.31 -26.35
CA SER A 118 -7.04 -8.16 -27.72
C SER A 118 -5.57 -7.75 -27.77
N VAL A 119 -5.13 -6.86 -26.87
CA VAL A 119 -3.72 -6.48 -26.71
C VAL A 119 -2.88 -7.70 -26.31
N LEU A 120 -3.34 -8.48 -25.33
CA LEU A 120 -2.65 -9.71 -24.91
C LEU A 120 -2.55 -10.73 -26.05
N ARG A 121 -3.60 -10.86 -26.88
CA ARG A 121 -3.59 -11.73 -28.07
C ARG A 121 -2.52 -11.31 -29.07
N VAL A 122 -2.42 -10.01 -29.37
CA VAL A 122 -1.41 -9.48 -30.29
C VAL A 122 0.00 -9.75 -29.76
N MET A 123 0.22 -9.55 -28.46
CA MET A 123 1.50 -9.84 -27.81
C MET A 123 1.83 -11.33 -27.86
N ALA A 124 0.87 -12.20 -27.54
CA ALA A 124 1.05 -13.64 -27.57
C ALA A 124 1.37 -14.14 -28.98
N LYS A 125 0.68 -13.63 -30.01
CA LYS A 125 0.96 -13.94 -31.41
C LYS A 125 2.35 -13.49 -31.84
N THR A 126 2.76 -12.28 -31.45
CA THR A 126 4.06 -11.70 -31.78
C THR A 126 5.21 -12.52 -31.18
N GLU A 127 5.03 -13.02 -29.96
CA GLU A 127 6.04 -13.78 -29.22
C GLU A 127 5.88 -15.31 -29.37
N ALA A 128 4.97 -15.76 -30.25
CA ALA A 128 4.63 -17.17 -30.48
C ALA A 128 4.28 -17.95 -29.18
N LEU A 129 3.55 -17.31 -28.28
CA LEU A 129 3.11 -17.87 -27.00
C LEU A 129 1.75 -18.56 -27.15
N GLY A 130 1.50 -19.58 -26.33
CA GLY A 130 0.15 -20.14 -26.19
C GLY A 130 -0.83 -19.07 -25.70
N PHE A 131 -2.05 -19.06 -26.24
CA PHE A 131 -3.06 -18.05 -25.91
C PHE A 131 -4.44 -18.68 -25.86
N ASP A 132 -5.10 -18.53 -24.72
CA ASP A 132 -6.50 -18.90 -24.49
C ASP A 132 -7.33 -17.60 -24.43
N GLU A 133 -8.15 -17.37 -25.46
CA GLU A 133 -8.95 -16.16 -25.60
C GLU A 133 -10.03 -16.04 -24.51
N GLU A 134 -10.70 -17.14 -24.17
CA GLU A 134 -11.75 -17.14 -23.15
C GLU A 134 -11.15 -16.82 -21.78
N PHE A 135 -10.02 -17.45 -21.46
CA PHE A 135 -9.28 -17.14 -20.25
C PHE A 135 -8.76 -15.70 -20.21
N ALA A 136 -8.23 -15.17 -21.31
CA ALA A 136 -7.74 -13.79 -21.36
C ALA A 136 -8.86 -12.76 -21.12
N GLN A 137 -10.05 -13.02 -21.64
CA GLN A 137 -11.23 -12.19 -21.40
C GLN A 137 -11.70 -12.26 -19.95
N GLU A 138 -11.74 -13.45 -19.36
CA GLU A 138 -12.04 -13.60 -17.93
C GLU A 138 -11.00 -12.91 -17.05
N LEU A 139 -9.71 -13.13 -17.32
CA LEU A 139 -8.60 -12.54 -16.57
C LEU A 139 -8.67 -11.01 -16.61
N THR A 140 -8.89 -10.44 -17.78
CA THR A 140 -8.97 -8.98 -17.94
C THR A 140 -10.19 -8.39 -17.25
N ALA A 141 -11.34 -9.07 -17.29
CA ALA A 141 -12.59 -8.58 -16.70
C ALA A 141 -12.70 -8.79 -15.19
N GLN A 142 -12.23 -9.93 -14.67
CA GLN A 142 -12.43 -10.31 -13.27
C GLN A 142 -11.24 -9.96 -12.40
N GLU A 143 -10.02 -10.10 -12.95
CA GLU A 143 -8.79 -9.86 -12.19
C GLU A 143 -8.23 -8.48 -12.51
N LEU A 144 -7.97 -8.13 -13.77
CA LEU A 144 -7.25 -6.90 -14.11
C LEU A 144 -8.10 -5.63 -14.05
N ALA A 145 -9.41 -5.73 -14.30
CA ALA A 145 -10.30 -4.58 -14.26
C ALA A 145 -10.30 -3.96 -12.86
N SER A 146 -10.21 -2.64 -12.81
CA SER A 146 -10.28 -1.92 -11.55
C SER A 146 -11.71 -1.97 -11.01
N PRO A 147 -11.92 -2.28 -9.71
CA PRO A 147 -13.27 -2.32 -9.13
C PRO A 147 -14.03 -0.99 -9.16
N ARG A 148 -13.34 0.13 -9.41
CA ARG A 148 -13.95 1.47 -9.41
C ARG A 148 -14.56 1.85 -10.73
N ASP A 149 -13.86 1.57 -11.82
CA ASP A 149 -14.20 2.04 -13.18
C ASP A 149 -14.39 0.89 -14.17
N GLY A 150 -14.08 -0.36 -13.80
CA GLY A 150 -14.22 -1.54 -14.66
C GLY A 150 -13.17 -1.60 -15.78
N LEU A 151 -12.20 -0.68 -15.80
CA LEU A 151 -11.20 -0.56 -16.85
C LEU A 151 -9.87 -1.19 -16.45
N VAL A 152 -9.09 -1.59 -17.45
CA VAL A 152 -7.79 -2.25 -17.31
C VAL A 152 -6.66 -1.28 -17.61
N SER A 153 -5.75 -1.10 -16.65
CA SER A 153 -4.58 -0.25 -16.83
C SER A 153 -3.60 -0.87 -17.83
N PRO A 154 -3.03 -0.11 -18.78
CA PRO A 154 -1.94 -0.59 -19.63
C PRO A 154 -0.75 -1.15 -18.85
N VAL A 155 -0.50 -0.62 -17.64
CA VAL A 155 0.61 -1.12 -16.80
C VAL A 155 0.31 -2.50 -16.21
N ASP A 156 -0.96 -2.82 -15.92
CA ASP A 156 -1.31 -4.16 -15.44
C ASP A 156 -1.05 -5.21 -16.53
N LEU A 157 -1.31 -4.86 -17.79
CA LEU A 157 -0.95 -5.68 -18.95
C LEU A 157 0.58 -5.81 -19.11
N GLN A 158 1.31 -4.71 -18.91
CA GLN A 158 2.77 -4.71 -18.97
C GLN A 158 3.38 -5.63 -17.89
N ILE A 159 2.88 -5.56 -16.65
CA ILE A 159 3.37 -6.42 -15.56
C ILE A 159 3.08 -7.89 -15.89
N LEU A 160 1.85 -8.20 -16.30
CA LEU A 160 1.46 -9.58 -16.65
C LEU A 160 2.35 -10.15 -17.77
N THR A 161 2.55 -9.38 -18.83
CA THR A 161 3.33 -9.81 -20.01
C THR A 161 4.81 -9.98 -19.68
N TRP A 162 5.40 -9.05 -18.92
CA TRP A 162 6.78 -9.16 -18.45
C TRP A 162 7.02 -10.44 -17.63
N MET A 163 6.05 -10.79 -16.79
CA MET A 163 6.14 -11.96 -15.94
C MET A 163 6.00 -13.28 -16.68
N ILE A 164 5.15 -13.35 -17.70
CA ILE A 164 5.06 -14.52 -18.57
C ILE A 164 6.35 -14.66 -19.38
N LYS A 165 6.91 -13.56 -19.88
CA LYS A 165 8.21 -13.56 -20.57
C LYS A 165 9.35 -14.05 -19.67
N ALA A 166 9.34 -13.68 -18.38
CA ALA A 166 10.36 -14.07 -17.41
C ALA A 166 10.34 -15.57 -17.04
N GLN A 167 9.32 -16.34 -17.45
CA GLN A 167 9.28 -17.78 -17.21
C GLN A 167 10.36 -18.52 -18.01
N LYS A 168 10.98 -19.52 -17.37
CA LYS A 168 11.94 -20.43 -18.02
C LYS A 168 11.19 -21.65 -18.59
N GLY A 169 11.41 -21.94 -19.87
CA GLY A 169 10.80 -23.05 -20.62
C GLY A 169 9.55 -22.65 -21.41
N ALA A 170 9.43 -23.13 -22.65
CA ALA A 170 8.36 -22.77 -23.59
C ALA A 170 6.96 -23.19 -23.08
N GLU A 171 6.84 -24.33 -22.43
CA GLU A 171 5.56 -24.83 -21.86
C GLU A 171 5.00 -23.97 -20.71
N ARG A 172 5.78 -23.01 -20.19
CA ARG A 172 5.37 -22.08 -19.15
C ARG A 172 5.14 -20.66 -19.65
N LYS A 173 5.33 -20.43 -20.96
CA LYS A 173 5.12 -19.13 -21.60
C LYS A 173 3.82 -19.18 -22.41
N ALA A 174 2.70 -19.12 -21.69
CA ALA A 174 1.38 -19.08 -22.30
C ALA A 174 0.42 -18.23 -21.47
N PHE A 175 -0.50 -17.56 -22.14
CA PHE A 175 -1.66 -16.89 -21.56
C PHE A 175 -2.82 -17.89 -21.47
N ASP A 176 -2.67 -18.89 -20.60
CA ASP A 176 -3.72 -19.88 -20.34
C ASP A 176 -3.96 -20.05 -18.83
N ARG A 177 -5.12 -20.62 -18.49
CA ARG A 177 -5.54 -20.81 -17.10
C ARG A 177 -4.56 -21.68 -16.31
N SER A 178 -4.00 -22.72 -16.93
CA SER A 178 -3.11 -23.66 -16.25
C SER A 178 -1.79 -22.98 -15.85
N THR A 179 -1.24 -22.16 -16.73
CA THR A 179 -0.03 -21.38 -16.52
C THR A 179 -0.29 -20.32 -15.46
N TYR A 180 -1.41 -19.59 -15.56
CA TYR A 180 -1.79 -18.59 -14.56
C TYR A 180 -2.01 -19.18 -13.15
N GLN A 181 -2.67 -20.33 -13.04
CA GLN A 181 -2.86 -21.03 -11.76
C GLN A 181 -1.54 -21.53 -11.18
N LYS A 182 -0.63 -22.09 -12.00
CA LYS A 182 0.72 -22.47 -11.57
C LYS A 182 1.54 -21.27 -11.07
N LEU A 183 1.22 -20.07 -11.55
CA LEU A 183 1.85 -18.83 -11.09
C LEU A 183 1.26 -18.31 -9.77
N GLY A 184 0.15 -18.89 -9.29
CA GLY A 184 -0.52 -18.52 -8.04
C GLY A 184 -1.45 -17.31 -8.17
N GLY A 185 -1.89 -17.00 -9.39
CA GLY A 185 -2.73 -15.84 -9.68
C GLY A 185 -2.01 -14.50 -9.63
N ILE A 186 -2.73 -13.40 -9.86
CA ILE A 186 -2.17 -12.04 -9.97
C ILE A 186 -1.43 -11.60 -8.71
N GLU A 187 -1.92 -12.02 -7.57
CA GLU A 187 -1.39 -11.67 -6.27
C GLU A 187 0.00 -12.25 -6.01
N GLN A 188 0.22 -13.50 -6.42
CA GLN A 188 1.52 -14.18 -6.33
C GLN A 188 2.45 -13.71 -7.45
N LEU A 189 1.88 -13.34 -8.60
CA LEU A 189 2.59 -12.73 -9.70
C LEU A 189 3.24 -11.41 -9.26
N LEU A 190 2.45 -10.47 -8.75
CA LEU A 190 2.93 -9.18 -8.27
C LEU A 190 3.97 -9.32 -7.15
N GLU A 191 3.85 -10.33 -6.28
CA GLU A 191 4.87 -10.61 -5.27
C GLU A 191 6.21 -11.02 -5.89
N ARG A 192 6.20 -11.93 -6.88
CA ARG A 192 7.41 -12.35 -7.59
C ARG A 192 8.03 -11.21 -8.40
N PHE A 193 7.21 -10.38 -9.04
CA PHE A 193 7.65 -9.16 -9.72
C PHE A 193 8.40 -8.25 -8.75
N LEU A 194 7.79 -7.88 -7.63
CA LEU A 194 8.42 -7.05 -6.60
C LEU A 194 9.71 -7.69 -6.07
N GLN A 195 9.70 -9.00 -5.82
CA GLN A 195 10.90 -9.73 -5.38
C GLN A 195 12.03 -9.63 -6.40
N GLN A 196 11.75 -9.85 -7.68
CA GLN A 196 12.75 -9.81 -8.73
C GLN A 196 13.33 -8.41 -8.91
N VAL A 197 12.47 -7.38 -8.95
CA VAL A 197 12.89 -5.98 -9.05
C VAL A 197 13.74 -5.59 -7.84
N LEU A 198 13.32 -5.96 -6.63
CA LEU A 198 14.08 -5.66 -5.42
C LEU A 198 15.37 -6.48 -5.34
N GLN A 199 15.41 -7.73 -5.82
CA GLN A 199 16.62 -8.55 -5.86
C GLN A 199 17.70 -7.97 -6.79
N ALA A 200 17.33 -7.14 -7.76
CA ALA A 200 18.30 -6.43 -8.60
C ALA A 200 19.16 -5.40 -7.80
N ARG A 201 18.78 -5.08 -6.56
CA ARG A 201 19.64 -4.31 -5.65
C ARG A 201 20.81 -5.15 -5.15
N GLU A 202 22.00 -4.55 -5.19
CA GLU A 202 23.28 -5.16 -4.81
C GLU A 202 23.34 -5.67 -3.36
N THR A 203 22.72 -4.94 -2.41
CA THR A 203 22.86 -5.25 -0.97
C THR A 203 21.51 -5.42 -0.28
N GLU A 204 21.47 -6.28 0.73
CA GLU A 204 20.26 -6.51 1.55
C GLU A 204 19.81 -5.23 2.25
N ALA A 205 20.74 -4.39 2.72
CA ALA A 205 20.42 -3.10 3.33
C ALA A 205 19.67 -2.17 2.36
N ARG A 206 20.12 -2.06 1.10
CA ARG A 206 19.44 -1.27 0.07
C ARG A 206 18.07 -1.86 -0.31
N ARG A 207 17.94 -3.19 -0.32
CA ARG A 207 16.64 -3.86 -0.50
C ARG A 207 15.65 -3.49 0.59
N GLN A 208 16.08 -3.58 1.85
CA GLN A 208 15.24 -3.22 2.99
C GLN A 208 14.88 -1.73 2.99
N ALA A 209 15.81 -0.84 2.60
CA ALA A 209 15.53 0.58 2.44
C ALA A 209 14.43 0.83 1.40
N ALA A 210 14.52 0.19 0.23
CA ALA A 210 13.51 0.29 -0.82
C ALA A 210 12.13 -0.22 -0.35
N VAL A 211 12.08 -1.37 0.34
CA VAL A 211 10.83 -1.92 0.91
C VAL A 211 10.24 -0.96 1.96
N LYS A 212 11.06 -0.38 2.83
CA LYS A 212 10.63 0.59 3.85
C LYS A 212 10.05 1.86 3.22
N VAL A 213 10.68 2.38 2.16
CA VAL A 213 10.16 3.53 1.39
C VAL A 213 8.83 3.19 0.72
N LEU A 214 8.72 2.04 0.05
CA LEU A 214 7.47 1.61 -0.58
C LEU A 214 6.34 1.48 0.45
N LEU A 215 6.60 0.93 1.63
CA LEU A 215 5.60 0.82 2.70
C LEU A 215 5.23 2.17 3.30
N ALA A 216 6.14 3.15 3.32
CA ALA A 216 5.82 4.50 3.76
C ALA A 216 4.84 5.20 2.81
N LEU A 217 4.82 4.84 1.53
CA LEU A 217 3.88 5.32 0.50
C LEU A 217 2.52 4.60 0.52
N VAL A 218 2.35 3.61 1.41
CA VAL A 218 1.08 2.89 1.60
C VAL A 218 0.44 3.33 2.90
N ASP A 219 -0.87 3.58 2.85
CA ASP A 219 -1.68 3.64 4.04
C ASP A 219 -2.07 2.22 4.47
N LEU A 220 -1.46 1.77 5.57
CA LEU A 220 -1.64 0.42 6.10
C LEU A 220 -3.03 0.21 6.73
N GLU A 221 -3.75 1.27 7.07
CA GLU A 221 -5.10 1.18 7.66
C GLU A 221 -6.15 0.91 6.58
N SER A 222 -6.14 1.72 5.52
CA SER A 222 -7.08 1.64 4.40
C SER A 222 -6.65 0.66 3.30
N SER A 223 -5.39 0.19 3.31
CA SER A 223 -4.78 -0.59 2.22
C SER A 223 -4.80 0.14 0.88
N THR A 224 -4.75 1.48 0.91
CA THR A 224 -4.64 2.34 -0.26
C THR A 224 -3.30 3.06 -0.29
N ARG A 225 -3.05 3.88 -1.33
CA ARG A 225 -1.93 4.82 -1.32
C ARG A 225 -2.06 5.77 -0.14
N ALA A 226 -0.93 6.13 0.47
CA ALA A 226 -0.86 7.19 1.48
C ALA A 226 -1.05 8.60 0.89
N GLY A 227 -1.23 8.69 -0.43
CA GLY A 227 -1.19 9.93 -1.20
C GLY A 227 0.24 10.29 -1.60
N VAL A 228 0.40 11.54 -2.04
CA VAL A 228 1.68 12.12 -2.43
C VAL A 228 2.43 12.57 -1.17
N LEU A 229 3.66 12.08 -0.98
CA LEU A 229 4.54 12.44 0.13
C LEU A 229 5.83 13.07 -0.40
N THR A 230 6.27 14.20 0.16
CA THR A 230 7.57 14.79 -0.21
C THR A 230 8.74 13.93 0.29
N LEU A 231 9.94 14.20 -0.23
CA LEU A 231 11.15 13.56 0.32
C LEU A 231 11.33 13.86 1.81
N SER A 232 11.03 15.10 2.23
CA SER A 232 11.09 15.53 3.62
C SER A 232 10.06 14.77 4.49
N ASP A 233 8.84 14.56 4.00
CA ASP A 233 7.82 13.75 4.66
C ASP A 233 8.28 12.28 4.81
N LEU A 234 8.85 11.71 3.76
CA LEU A 234 9.37 10.33 3.77
C LEU A 234 10.53 10.17 4.75
N GLN A 235 11.48 11.11 4.76
CA GLN A 235 12.59 11.12 5.72
C GLN A 235 12.10 11.29 7.16
N CYS A 236 11.10 12.14 7.38
CA CYS A 236 10.47 12.29 8.69
C CYS A 236 9.76 11.01 9.13
N LYS A 237 8.97 10.39 8.24
CA LYS A 237 8.21 9.16 8.51
C LYS A 237 9.12 7.94 8.73
N LEU A 238 10.27 7.91 8.07
CA LEU A 238 11.27 6.85 8.18
C LEU A 238 12.39 7.18 9.19
N SER A 239 12.27 8.30 9.90
CA SER A 239 13.27 8.73 10.88
C SER A 239 13.49 7.65 11.94
N GLY A 240 14.74 7.22 12.09
CA GLY A 240 15.15 6.12 12.99
C GLY A 240 15.04 4.72 12.41
N LEU A 241 14.38 4.52 11.25
CA LEU A 241 14.38 3.26 10.51
C LEU A 241 15.40 3.24 9.36
N LEU A 242 15.69 4.41 8.80
CA LEU A 242 16.68 4.66 7.75
C LEU A 242 17.37 6.01 7.98
N ARG A 243 18.59 6.14 7.46
CA ARG A 243 19.25 7.46 7.35
C ARG A 243 18.60 8.27 6.23
N ALA A 244 18.66 9.60 6.34
CA ALA A 244 18.07 10.50 5.36
C ALA A 244 18.61 10.26 3.92
N GLU A 245 19.90 9.99 3.79
CA GLU A 245 20.54 9.66 2.51
C GLU A 245 20.09 8.31 1.94
N GLU A 246 19.88 7.31 2.79
CA GLU A 246 19.38 5.99 2.37
C GLU A 246 17.94 6.09 1.86
N ALA A 247 17.10 6.89 2.52
CA ALA A 247 15.74 7.16 2.07
C ALA A 247 15.74 7.89 0.71
N LYS A 248 16.60 8.90 0.54
CA LYS A 248 16.74 9.65 -0.72
C LYS A 248 17.21 8.76 -1.87
N GLU A 249 18.24 7.97 -1.64
CA GLU A 249 18.75 7.00 -2.62
C GLU A 249 17.67 5.99 -3.00
N ALA A 250 16.95 5.47 -2.01
CA ALA A 250 15.89 4.49 -2.23
C ALA A 250 14.74 5.05 -3.07
N VAL A 251 14.28 6.28 -2.78
CA VAL A 251 13.27 6.99 -3.57
C VAL A 251 13.74 7.19 -5.00
N HIS A 252 14.95 7.73 -5.20
CA HIS A 252 15.49 8.01 -6.53
C HIS A 252 15.61 6.75 -7.39
N TRP A 253 16.07 5.63 -6.80
CA TRP A 253 16.16 4.36 -7.52
C TRP A 253 14.77 3.80 -7.87
N LEU A 254 13.81 3.87 -6.93
CA LEU A 254 12.44 3.39 -7.17
C LEU A 254 11.68 4.20 -8.23
N SER A 255 12.09 5.45 -8.45
CA SER A 255 11.51 6.35 -9.47
C SER A 255 12.19 6.26 -10.84
N ARG A 256 13.27 5.48 -11.01
CA ARG A 256 13.91 5.32 -12.32
C ARG A 256 12.94 4.71 -13.33
N GLY A 257 13.03 5.11 -14.59
CA GLY A 257 12.08 4.70 -15.64
C GLY A 257 12.03 3.20 -15.91
N ASP A 258 13.12 2.47 -15.63
CA ASP A 258 13.23 1.01 -15.76
C ASP A 258 12.56 0.24 -14.59
N ILE A 259 12.41 0.87 -13.43
CA ILE A 259 11.86 0.26 -12.21
C ILE A 259 10.41 0.72 -11.97
N ARG A 260 10.17 2.04 -12.06
CA ARG A 260 8.87 2.72 -12.00
C ARG A 260 7.91 2.17 -10.94
N LEU A 261 8.42 1.89 -9.73
CA LEU A 261 7.59 1.50 -8.60
C LEU A 261 7.04 2.72 -7.84
N VAL A 262 7.71 3.86 -7.99
CA VAL A 262 7.32 5.16 -7.43
C VAL A 262 7.19 6.18 -8.55
N THR A 263 6.13 6.97 -8.52
CA THR A 263 5.90 8.06 -9.47
C THR A 263 6.07 9.40 -8.76
N ALA A 264 6.76 10.34 -9.39
CA ALA A 264 6.86 11.70 -8.89
C ALA A 264 5.56 12.46 -9.26
N ARG A 265 4.98 13.14 -8.27
CA ARG A 265 3.81 14.02 -8.37
C ARG A 265 4.13 15.35 -7.72
N HIS A 266 3.77 16.45 -8.34
CA HIS A 266 4.09 17.76 -7.77
C HIS A 266 3.09 18.14 -6.68
N GLN A 267 3.59 18.41 -5.48
CA GLN A 267 2.78 18.86 -4.36
C GLN A 267 3.37 20.13 -3.74
N LYS A 268 2.61 21.23 -3.84
CA LYS A 268 2.73 22.50 -3.09
C LYS A 268 4.10 23.21 -2.98
N LYS A 269 5.22 22.71 -3.55
CA LYS A 269 6.55 23.35 -3.81
C LYS A 269 7.71 22.35 -3.90
N GLU A 270 7.51 21.08 -3.53
CA GLU A 270 8.53 20.03 -3.61
C GLU A 270 8.06 18.88 -4.52
N PRO A 271 8.97 18.10 -5.13
CA PRO A 271 8.61 16.85 -5.76
C PRO A 271 8.08 15.90 -4.70
N GLY A 272 6.81 15.56 -4.83
CA GLY A 272 6.16 14.52 -4.06
C GLY A 272 6.28 13.18 -4.76
N TYR A 273 6.14 12.12 -4.00
CA TYR A 273 6.29 10.75 -4.46
C TYR A 273 5.05 9.96 -4.05
N GLU A 274 4.56 9.13 -4.95
CA GLU A 274 3.47 8.19 -4.69
C GLU A 274 3.81 6.81 -5.24
N LEU A 275 3.18 5.77 -4.69
CA LEU A 275 3.28 4.44 -5.26
C LEU A 275 2.67 4.44 -6.67
N ALA A 276 3.38 3.87 -7.65
CA ALA A 276 2.94 3.87 -9.04
C ALA A 276 1.58 3.18 -9.23
N HIS A 277 1.34 2.07 -8.51
CA HIS A 277 0.12 1.27 -8.66
C HIS A 277 -0.40 0.75 -7.32
N GLU A 278 -1.68 0.97 -7.02
CA GLU A 278 -2.35 0.45 -5.81
C GLU A 278 -2.37 -1.09 -5.77
N ARG A 279 -2.40 -1.74 -6.93
CA ARG A 279 -2.40 -3.22 -7.00
C ARG A 279 -1.14 -3.85 -6.40
N LEU A 280 -0.04 -3.11 -6.27
CA LEU A 280 1.19 -3.59 -5.64
C LEU A 280 1.07 -3.68 -4.11
N ILE A 281 0.08 -3.04 -3.49
CA ILE A 281 -0.04 -2.93 -2.03
C ILE A 281 -0.16 -4.31 -1.35
N PRO A 282 -1.06 -5.23 -1.76
CA PRO A 282 -1.17 -6.55 -1.13
C PRO A 282 0.13 -7.36 -1.24
N ALA A 283 0.75 -7.35 -2.42
CA ALA A 283 2.01 -8.04 -2.68
C ALA A 283 3.17 -7.46 -1.83
N LEU A 284 3.24 -6.13 -1.74
CA LEU A 284 4.22 -5.43 -0.92
C LEU A 284 4.06 -5.75 0.58
N ARG A 285 2.83 -5.84 1.08
CA ARG A 285 2.57 -6.21 2.49
C ARG A 285 3.03 -7.64 2.81
N ARG A 286 2.78 -8.59 1.91
CA ARG A 286 3.29 -9.96 2.07
C ARG A 286 4.81 -9.99 2.04
N LEU A 287 5.41 -9.27 1.09
CA LEU A 287 6.86 -9.19 0.97
C LEU A 287 7.49 -8.56 2.23
N ALA A 288 6.90 -7.47 2.73
CA ALA A 288 7.31 -6.84 3.98
C ALA A 288 7.29 -7.82 5.15
N GLY A 289 6.25 -8.66 5.26
CA GLY A 289 6.16 -9.69 6.28
C GLY A 289 7.30 -10.72 6.24
N LYS A 290 7.86 -10.99 5.05
CA LYS A 290 8.98 -11.92 4.82
C LYS A 290 10.36 -11.26 4.96
N THR A 291 10.47 -9.98 4.60
CA THR A 291 11.78 -9.32 4.41
C THR A 291 12.16 -8.38 5.56
N LEU A 292 11.18 -7.84 6.30
CA LEU A 292 11.44 -6.94 7.41
C LEU A 292 11.93 -7.70 8.65
N SER A 293 12.87 -7.07 9.37
CA SER A 293 13.32 -7.59 10.66
C SER A 293 12.16 -7.60 11.67
N GLU A 294 12.26 -8.45 12.70
CA GLU A 294 11.28 -8.45 13.80
C GLU A 294 11.18 -7.08 14.50
N ALA A 295 12.27 -6.31 14.50
CA ALA A 295 12.29 -4.93 15.01
C ALA A 295 11.46 -3.98 14.13
N ASP A 296 11.62 -4.07 12.80
CA ASP A 296 10.82 -3.26 11.87
C ASP A 296 9.33 -3.62 11.94
N LYS A 297 8.99 -4.92 12.11
CA LYS A 297 7.62 -5.37 12.35
C LYS A 297 7.06 -4.81 13.64
N ALA A 298 7.85 -4.81 14.72
CA ALA A 298 7.45 -4.22 15.99
C ALA A 298 7.21 -2.71 15.88
N ASN A 299 8.05 -2.00 15.12
CA ASN A 299 7.90 -0.56 14.86
C ASN A 299 6.63 -0.26 14.07
N GLN A 300 6.38 -0.97 12.96
CA GLN A 300 5.16 -0.81 12.17
C GLN A 300 3.88 -1.14 12.96
N LEU A 301 3.91 -2.21 13.75
CA LEU A 301 2.80 -2.59 14.60
C LEU A 301 2.51 -1.51 15.65
N LEU A 302 3.56 -0.97 16.27
CA LEU A 302 3.43 0.08 17.27
C LEU A 302 2.90 1.37 16.67
N ASP A 303 3.42 1.81 15.52
CA ASP A 303 2.94 3.00 14.81
C ASP A 303 1.47 2.88 14.40
N ARG A 304 1.09 1.75 13.81
CA ARG A 304 -0.29 1.44 13.45
C ARG A 304 -1.21 1.50 14.68
N ARG A 305 -0.84 0.83 15.76
CA ARG A 305 -1.68 0.75 16.97
C ARG A 305 -1.82 2.09 17.67
N VAL A 306 -0.78 2.93 17.65
CA VAL A 306 -0.87 4.29 18.18
C VAL A 306 -1.83 5.14 17.35
N ASN A 307 -1.79 5.04 16.02
CA ASN A 307 -2.72 5.77 15.16
C ASN A 307 -4.16 5.31 15.36
N GLU A 308 -4.42 4.00 15.35
CA GLU A 308 -5.75 3.43 15.63
C GLU A 308 -6.28 3.88 17.00
N TRP A 309 -5.43 3.83 18.03
CA TRP A 309 -5.81 4.22 19.39
C TRP A 309 -6.09 5.72 19.49
N MET A 310 -5.28 6.57 18.87
CA MET A 310 -5.49 8.02 18.86
C MET A 310 -6.73 8.43 18.05
N GLY A 311 -6.92 7.85 16.86
CA GLY A 311 -8.08 8.12 15.99
C GLY A 311 -9.41 7.69 16.59
N ASN A 312 -9.41 6.67 17.46
CA ASN A 312 -10.61 6.17 18.12
C ASN A 312 -10.72 6.62 19.59
N GLN A 313 -10.40 7.89 19.87
CA GLN A 313 -10.54 8.53 21.19
C GLN A 313 -9.93 7.74 22.36
N ARG A 314 -8.82 7.03 22.09
CA ARG A 314 -8.07 6.25 23.08
C ARG A 314 -8.86 5.09 23.71
N ALA A 315 -9.84 4.53 22.99
CA ALA A 315 -10.65 3.41 23.48
C ALA A 315 -9.82 2.16 23.81
N ALA A 316 -10.20 1.47 24.90
CA ALA A 316 -9.45 0.32 25.44
C ALA A 316 -9.36 -0.88 24.48
N ARG A 317 -10.29 -1.00 23.51
CA ARG A 317 -10.30 -2.09 22.51
C ARG A 317 -9.10 -2.08 21.56
N TYR A 318 -8.45 -0.94 21.39
CA TYR A 318 -7.27 -0.77 20.51
C TYR A 318 -5.93 -0.92 21.26
N LEU A 319 -5.96 -1.26 22.55
CA LEU A 319 -4.75 -1.59 23.30
C LEU A 319 -4.11 -2.87 22.76
N LEU A 320 -2.80 -2.98 22.95
CA LEU A 320 -2.00 -4.10 22.44
C LEU A 320 -2.42 -5.42 23.08
N ARG A 321 -2.59 -6.45 22.25
CA ARG A 321 -2.82 -7.83 22.70
C ARG A 321 -1.53 -8.40 23.31
N TRP A 322 -1.65 -9.49 24.07
CA TRP A 322 -0.50 -10.15 24.70
C TRP A 322 0.63 -10.48 23.70
N ARG A 323 0.30 -11.08 22.56
CA ARG A 323 1.29 -11.46 21.53
C ARG A 323 2.03 -10.23 20.97
N GLU A 324 1.28 -9.17 20.71
CA GLU A 324 1.78 -7.89 20.19
C GLU A 324 2.69 -7.20 21.22
N LEU A 325 2.25 -7.17 22.48
CA LEU A 325 3.02 -6.59 23.57
C LEU A 325 4.32 -7.35 23.83
N ARG A 326 4.31 -8.69 23.71
CA ARG A 326 5.51 -9.53 23.82
C ARG A 326 6.49 -9.25 22.68
N LEU A 327 6.01 -9.09 21.44
CA LEU A 327 6.85 -8.72 20.30
C LEU A 327 7.51 -7.36 20.51
N ILE A 328 6.73 -6.35 20.91
CA ILE A 328 7.22 -4.99 21.20
C ILE A 328 8.19 -4.99 22.39
N GLN A 329 7.95 -5.81 23.43
CA GLN A 329 8.88 -5.96 24.55
C GLN A 329 10.20 -6.61 24.13
N LYS A 330 10.15 -7.68 23.32
CA LYS A 330 11.35 -8.36 22.82
C LYS A 330 12.22 -7.43 22.00
N GLN A 331 11.61 -6.54 21.22
CA GLN A 331 12.30 -5.61 20.34
C GLN A 331 12.42 -4.20 20.93
N HIS A 332 12.18 -4.02 22.23
CA HIS A 332 12.21 -2.71 22.89
C HIS A 332 13.50 -1.89 22.63
N PRO A 333 14.71 -2.48 22.62
CA PRO A 333 15.95 -1.74 22.34
C PRO A 333 16.02 -1.17 20.92
N TYR A 334 15.27 -1.76 19.99
CA TYR A 334 15.26 -1.42 18.56
C TYR A 334 13.99 -0.64 18.17
N LEU A 335 13.22 -0.18 19.16
CA LEU A 335 12.02 0.62 18.89
C LEU A 335 12.39 2.05 18.50
N VAL A 336 11.78 2.48 17.41
CA VAL A 336 11.88 3.84 16.88
C VAL A 336 10.75 4.66 17.48
N TRP A 337 11.11 5.61 18.33
CA TRP A 337 10.13 6.40 19.07
C TRP A 337 9.56 7.55 18.23
N GLY A 338 10.37 8.19 17.38
CA GLY A 338 9.94 9.24 16.45
C GLY A 338 9.20 10.41 17.14
N SER A 339 8.45 11.18 16.35
CA SER A 339 7.66 12.34 16.82
C SER A 339 6.50 11.97 17.76
N LYS A 340 6.03 10.72 17.70
CA LYS A 340 4.90 10.19 18.52
C LYS A 340 5.35 9.43 19.78
N ARG A 341 6.54 9.76 20.31
CA ARG A 341 7.14 9.06 21.46
C ARG A 341 6.21 8.98 22.68
N ALA A 342 5.67 10.13 23.11
CA ALA A 342 4.81 10.19 24.29
C ALA A 342 3.56 9.31 24.14
N GLN A 343 2.95 9.31 22.94
CA GLN A 343 1.75 8.51 22.67
C GLN A 343 2.08 7.01 22.65
N LYS A 344 3.23 6.62 22.07
CA LYS A 344 3.74 5.23 22.10
C LYS A 344 3.95 4.74 23.53
N GLU A 345 4.62 5.53 24.36
CA GLU A 345 4.90 5.17 25.76
C GLU A 345 3.61 4.98 26.56
N VAL A 346 2.64 5.90 26.42
CA VAL A 346 1.34 5.80 27.11
C VAL A 346 0.55 4.58 26.64
N LEU A 347 0.53 4.28 25.33
CA LEU A 347 -0.14 3.09 24.80
C LEU A 347 0.44 1.80 25.40
N ILE A 348 1.78 1.70 25.45
CA ILE A 348 2.47 0.54 26.02
C ILE A 348 2.17 0.42 27.52
N ALA A 349 2.23 1.52 28.27
CA ALA A 349 1.93 1.53 29.70
C ALA A 349 0.49 1.08 30.00
N LYS A 350 -0.51 1.64 29.30
CA LYS A 350 -1.92 1.24 29.46
C LYS A 350 -2.15 -0.22 29.05
N SER A 351 -1.49 -0.69 28.00
CA SER A 351 -1.58 -2.09 27.57
C SER A 351 -0.98 -3.04 28.61
N ARG A 352 0.13 -2.66 29.26
CA ARG A 352 0.72 -3.42 30.39
C ARG A 352 -0.20 -3.43 31.61
N GLN A 353 -0.80 -2.29 31.96
CA GLN A 353 -1.71 -2.20 33.10
C GLN A 353 -2.94 -3.10 32.92
N ARG A 354 -3.57 -3.08 31.73
CA ARG A 354 -4.71 -3.97 31.42
C ARG A 354 -4.34 -5.44 31.55
N ARG A 355 -3.16 -5.82 31.05
CA ARG A 355 -2.65 -7.19 31.12
C ARG A 355 -2.42 -7.64 32.56
N ASN A 356 -1.75 -6.80 33.35
CA ASN A 356 -1.46 -7.12 34.74
C ASN A 356 -2.75 -7.18 35.57
N GLY A 357 -3.74 -6.32 35.29
CA GLY A 357 -5.08 -6.41 35.89
C GLY A 357 -5.83 -7.69 35.53
N GLY A 358 -5.78 -8.11 34.25
CA GLY A 358 -6.38 -9.38 33.81
C GLY A 358 -5.72 -10.62 34.45
N LEU A 359 -4.38 -10.61 34.56
CA LEU A 359 -3.64 -11.68 35.25
C LEU A 359 -3.94 -11.72 36.75
N ALA A 360 -4.05 -10.56 37.40
CA ALA A 360 -4.43 -10.47 38.81
C ALA A 360 -5.85 -11.01 39.05
N ALA A 361 -6.81 -10.66 38.19
CA ALA A 361 -8.18 -11.18 38.28
C ALA A 361 -8.23 -12.70 38.07
N ALA A 362 -7.51 -13.23 37.08
CA ALA A 362 -7.41 -14.67 36.85
C ALA A 362 -6.74 -15.40 38.03
N GLY A 363 -5.68 -14.81 38.59
CA GLY A 363 -5.03 -15.33 39.79
C GLY A 363 -5.97 -15.35 40.99
N MET A 364 -6.76 -14.28 41.20
CA MET A 364 -7.75 -14.21 42.27
C MET A 364 -8.87 -15.25 42.09
N MET A 365 -9.35 -15.46 40.86
CA MET A 365 -10.31 -16.52 40.55
C MET A 365 -9.75 -17.92 40.81
N ALA A 366 -8.48 -18.16 40.48
CA ALA A 366 -7.81 -19.42 40.78
C ALA A 366 -7.69 -19.63 42.31
N VAL A 367 -7.32 -18.61 43.07
CA VAL A 367 -7.28 -18.66 44.53
C VAL A 367 -8.67 -18.93 45.10
N ILE A 368 -9.71 -18.22 44.65
CA ILE A 368 -11.10 -18.45 45.09
C ILE A 368 -11.54 -19.88 44.76
N ALA A 369 -11.26 -20.37 43.56
CA ALA A 369 -11.61 -21.73 43.16
C ALA A 369 -10.91 -22.75 44.06
N VAL A 370 -9.61 -22.60 44.33
CA VAL A 370 -8.87 -23.48 45.23
C VAL A 370 -9.43 -23.38 46.65
N SER A 371 -9.69 -22.18 47.18
CA SER A 371 -10.28 -21.99 48.51
C SER A 371 -11.68 -22.59 48.64
N LEU A 372 -12.52 -22.47 47.62
CA LEU A 372 -13.84 -23.09 47.60
C LEU A 372 -13.73 -24.61 47.52
N THR A 373 -12.77 -25.13 46.76
CA THR A 373 -12.52 -26.57 46.64
C THR A 373 -12.01 -27.13 47.96
N THR A 374 -11.06 -26.47 48.62
CA THR A 374 -10.56 -26.88 49.94
C THR A 374 -11.64 -26.78 51.01
N LEU A 375 -12.48 -25.74 50.98
CA LEU A 375 -13.68 -25.65 51.83
C LEU A 375 -14.64 -26.81 51.57
N TYR A 376 -14.97 -27.09 50.30
CA TYR A 376 -15.87 -28.18 49.90
C TYR A 376 -15.40 -29.55 50.38
N TYR A 377 -14.10 -29.84 50.29
CA TYR A 377 -13.51 -31.10 50.74
C TYR A 377 -13.14 -31.13 52.23
N SER A 378 -13.24 -30.01 52.96
CA SER A 378 -12.99 -29.99 54.40
C SER A 378 -14.17 -30.57 55.19
N ASP A 379 -13.90 -31.13 56.37
CA ASP A 379 -14.93 -31.67 57.27
C ASP A 379 -16.04 -30.65 57.55
N ARG A 380 -15.67 -29.38 57.74
CA ARG A 380 -16.64 -28.28 57.96
C ARG A 380 -17.52 -28.03 56.74
N GLY A 381 -16.98 -28.13 55.53
CA GLY A 381 -17.75 -27.96 54.30
C GLY A 381 -18.71 -29.12 54.04
N GLN A 382 -18.28 -30.37 54.32
CA GLN A 382 -19.15 -31.53 54.22
C GLN A 382 -20.31 -31.46 55.22
N ILE A 383 -20.05 -31.06 56.47
CA ILE A 383 -21.09 -30.86 57.48
C ILE A 383 -22.09 -29.80 57.02
N TRP A 384 -21.63 -28.68 56.46
CA TRP A 384 -22.50 -27.62 55.94
C TRP A 384 -23.35 -28.08 54.74
N LEU A 385 -22.78 -28.86 53.81
CA LEU A 385 -23.51 -29.45 52.69
C LEU A 385 -24.60 -30.40 53.17
N MET A 386 -24.27 -31.29 54.11
CA MET A 386 -25.24 -32.19 54.73
C MET A 386 -26.35 -31.40 55.42
N GLU A 387 -26.03 -30.31 56.13
CA GLU A 387 -27.01 -29.46 56.78
C GLU A 387 -27.97 -28.79 55.79
N ARG A 388 -27.44 -28.28 54.67
CA ARG A 388 -28.22 -27.68 53.60
C ARG A 388 -29.14 -28.70 52.93
N ASP A 389 -28.62 -29.87 52.58
CA ASP A 389 -29.37 -30.92 51.90
C ASP A 389 -30.45 -31.51 52.83
N LEU A 390 -30.17 -31.64 54.13
CA LEU A 390 -31.16 -32.00 55.14
C LEU A 390 -32.28 -30.95 55.27
N ARG A 391 -31.97 -29.65 55.21
CA ARG A 391 -33.00 -28.58 55.22
C ARG A 391 -33.88 -28.63 53.97
N LEU A 392 -33.29 -28.86 52.80
CA LEU A 392 -34.03 -28.98 51.53
C LEU A 392 -34.94 -30.22 51.55
N LEU A 393 -34.43 -31.36 52.00
CA LEU A 393 -35.23 -32.58 52.17
C LEU A 393 -36.36 -32.38 53.19
N ALA A 394 -36.10 -31.71 54.31
CA ALA A 394 -37.13 -31.40 55.30
C ALA A 394 -38.24 -30.49 54.72
N GLN A 395 -37.91 -29.56 53.83
CA GLN A 395 -38.92 -28.71 53.17
C GLN A 395 -39.75 -29.45 52.11
N GLN A 396 -39.18 -30.45 51.43
CA GLN A 396 -39.87 -31.22 50.40
C GLN A 396 -40.66 -32.42 50.94
N THR A 397 -40.33 -32.91 52.13
CA THR A 397 -40.93 -34.11 52.69
C THR A 397 -42.19 -33.77 53.50
N ARG A 398 -43.37 -34.23 53.04
CA ARG A 398 -44.64 -34.12 53.78
C ARG A 398 -44.89 -35.26 54.77
N ASP A 399 -43.94 -36.18 54.91
CA ASP A 399 -44.05 -37.33 55.81
C ASP A 399 -43.59 -36.96 57.25
N PRO A 400 -44.51 -36.97 58.25
CA PRO A 400 -44.21 -36.58 59.62
C PRO A 400 -43.20 -37.49 60.33
N ALA A 401 -43.05 -38.75 59.91
CA ALA A 401 -42.09 -39.67 60.51
C ALA A 401 -40.64 -39.33 60.11
N LEU A 402 -40.44 -38.89 58.86
CA LEU A 402 -39.15 -38.45 58.34
C LEU A 402 -38.75 -37.09 58.93
N LEU A 403 -39.71 -36.17 59.10
CA LEU A 403 -39.49 -34.88 59.77
C LEU A 403 -39.02 -35.03 61.22
N LYS A 404 -39.54 -36.02 61.96
CA LYS A 404 -39.10 -36.30 63.34
C LYS A 404 -37.68 -36.85 63.39
N LYS A 405 -37.30 -37.71 62.44
CA LYS A 405 -35.93 -38.26 62.35
C LYS A 405 -34.91 -37.20 61.93
N SER A 406 -35.24 -36.31 61.00
CA SER A 406 -34.35 -35.20 60.61
C SER A 406 -34.19 -34.16 61.72
N ALA A 407 -35.25 -33.86 62.48
CA ALA A 407 -35.15 -32.99 63.66
C ALA A 407 -34.24 -33.57 64.76
N LEU A 408 -34.30 -34.88 65.01
CA LEU A 408 -33.41 -35.58 65.95
C LEU A 408 -31.94 -35.56 65.48
N ALA A 409 -31.69 -35.76 64.18
CA ALA A 409 -30.35 -35.69 63.61
C ALA A 409 -29.74 -34.27 63.73
N PHE A 410 -30.54 -33.22 63.53
CA PHE A 410 -30.15 -31.83 63.77
C PHE A 410 -29.83 -31.54 65.24
N PHE A 411 -30.63 -32.07 66.16
CA PHE A 411 -30.42 -31.89 67.60
C PHE A 411 -29.13 -32.57 68.07
N ALA A 412 -28.84 -33.77 67.55
CA ALA A 412 -27.61 -34.51 67.85
C ALA A 412 -26.35 -33.79 67.31
N SER A 413 -26.40 -33.23 66.09
CA SER A 413 -25.23 -32.54 65.52
C SER A 413 -24.89 -31.24 66.27
N ASN A 414 -25.91 -30.50 66.72
CA ASN A 414 -25.74 -29.26 67.50
C ASN A 414 -25.13 -29.51 68.89
N HIS A 415 -25.41 -30.68 69.48
CA HIS A 415 -24.81 -31.09 70.76
C HIS A 415 -23.32 -31.44 70.63
N VAL A 416 -22.92 -32.06 69.51
CA VAL A 416 -21.52 -32.42 69.23
C VAL A 416 -20.68 -31.16 68.93
N GLN A 417 -21.23 -30.16 68.23
CA GLN A 417 -20.52 -28.90 67.98
C GLN A 417 -20.26 -28.06 69.23
N ARG A 418 -21.11 -28.15 70.27
CA ARG A 418 -20.88 -27.46 71.55
C ARG A 418 -19.74 -28.06 72.38
N LEU A 419 -19.42 -29.33 72.19
CA LEU A 419 -18.33 -30.02 72.91
C LEU A 419 -16.94 -29.73 72.32
N TRP A 420 -16.85 -29.28 71.08
CA TRP A 420 -15.58 -28.98 70.37
C TRP A 420 -15.15 -27.50 70.40
N ARG A 421 -15.87 -26.63 71.15
CA ARG A 421 -15.57 -25.19 71.28
C ARG A 421 -14.92 -24.82 72.63
N TRP A 422 -14.39 -25.80 73.37
CA TRP A 422 -13.58 -25.60 74.58
C TRP A 422 -12.10 -25.87 74.31
#